data_AF-A0A4R2F413-F1
#
_entry.id   AF-A0A4R2F413-F1
#
_cell.length_a   1.000
_cell.length_b   1.000
_cell.length_c   1.000
_cell.angle_alpha   90.00
_cell.angle_beta   90.00
_cell.angle_gamma   90.00
#
_symmetry.space_group_name_H-M   'P 1'
#
loop_
_entity.id
_entity.type
_entity.pdbx_description
1 polymer ?
#
loop_
_entity_poly.entity_id
_entity_poly.type
_entity_poly.pdbx_seq_one_letter_code
_entity_poly.pdbx_strand_id
1 'polypeptide(L)'
;MSRSHYEPFGKRLGGDKAGIGFTGYLQNEDLNLTYMQARYYDPLIGRFYTNDPVDVLGHLSRGNSPSNGFNRYAYANNNPYKYVDPDGEFAFFIPLIGAAIGGYQALRWHLIWGLVTVRPILQSQLELSLVVSLGELLGLLQVLELK
;
A
#
# COMPACT_ATOMS: atom_id res chain seq x y z
N MET A 1 21.92 4.18 14.30
CA MET A 1 20.46 4.28 14.07
C MET A 1 19.93 5.31 15.05
N SER A 2 19.32 6.39 14.56
CA SER A 2 18.61 7.35 15.41
C SER A 2 17.24 6.75 15.77
N ARG A 3 16.80 6.90 17.03
CA ARG A 3 15.47 6.49 17.50
C ARG A 3 14.75 7.74 17.98
N SER A 4 13.54 7.95 17.50
CA SER A 4 12.68 9.05 17.93
C SER A 4 11.44 8.52 18.61
N HIS A 5 10.99 9.21 19.65
CA HIS A 5 9.72 8.96 20.32
C HIS A 5 8.77 10.12 20.05
N TYR A 6 7.49 9.82 19.91
CA TYR A 6 6.46 10.81 19.62
C TYR A 6 5.29 10.65 20.57
N GLU A 7 4.69 11.78 20.93
CA GLU A 7 3.35 11.85 21.50
C GLU A 7 2.30 11.45 20.43
N PRO A 8 1.03 11.23 20.82
CA PRO A 8 0.02 10.70 19.90
C PRO A 8 -0.22 11.56 18.66
N PHE A 9 -0.09 12.87 18.80
CA PHE A 9 -0.21 13.86 17.72
C PHE A 9 1.15 14.17 17.06
N GLY A 10 2.18 13.37 17.28
CA GLY A 10 3.44 13.49 16.55
C GLY A 10 4.42 14.49 17.13
N LYS A 11 4.16 15.07 18.32
CA LYS A 11 5.17 15.87 19.01
C LYS A 11 6.35 14.99 19.39
N ARG A 12 7.51 15.29 18.82
CA ARG A 12 8.75 14.53 19.06
C ARG A 12 9.27 14.85 20.47
N LEU A 13 9.58 13.82 21.25
CA LEU A 13 10.06 13.93 22.64
C LEU A 13 11.60 14.03 22.76
N GLY A 14 12.32 14.04 21.64
CA GLY A 14 13.77 14.17 21.58
C GLY A 14 14.37 13.64 20.28
N GLY A 15 15.68 13.86 20.09
CA GLY A 15 16.44 13.49 18.90
C GLY A 15 16.48 14.59 17.83
N ASP A 16 17.26 14.35 16.77
CA ASP A 16 17.40 15.27 15.64
C ASP A 16 16.03 15.59 15.04
N LYS A 17 15.78 16.85 14.70
CA LYS A 17 14.53 17.30 14.04
C LYS A 17 14.58 17.10 12.52
N ALA A 18 15.78 16.86 12.00
CA ALA A 18 16.08 16.71 10.58
C ALA A 18 15.44 15.48 9.95
N GLY A 19 14.95 15.65 8.73
CA GLY A 19 14.55 14.56 7.85
C GLY A 19 13.16 14.01 8.11
N ILE A 20 13.00 12.69 7.94
CA ILE A 20 11.70 12.02 8.00
C ILE A 20 11.23 11.96 9.46
N GLY A 21 10.03 12.48 9.69
CA GLY A 21 9.39 12.62 10.98
C GLY A 21 8.13 11.78 11.12
N PHE A 22 7.16 12.38 11.80
CA PHE A 22 5.91 11.73 12.15
C PHE A 22 5.20 11.18 10.91
N THR A 23 4.69 9.94 11.00
CA THR A 23 3.96 9.24 9.93
C THR A 23 4.68 9.14 8.58
N GLY A 24 6.01 9.35 8.54
CA GLY A 24 6.82 9.20 7.32
C GLY A 24 6.97 10.46 6.48
N TYR A 25 6.54 11.63 6.96
CA TYR A 25 6.66 12.90 6.25
C TYR A 25 7.90 13.70 6.64
N LEU A 26 8.34 14.59 5.76
CA LEU A 26 9.46 15.48 6.03
C LEU A 26 9.09 16.50 7.11
N GLN A 27 9.92 16.59 8.15
CA GLN A 27 9.81 17.61 9.18
C GLN A 27 10.73 18.79 8.84
N ASN A 28 10.16 19.99 8.90
CA ASN A 28 10.92 21.23 8.82
C ASN A 28 11.50 21.54 10.22
N GLU A 29 12.82 21.65 10.30
CA GLU A 29 13.55 21.84 11.57
C GLU A 29 13.34 23.21 12.19
N ASP A 30 13.25 24.25 11.36
CA ASP A 30 13.13 25.64 11.78
C ASP A 30 11.72 25.92 12.32
N LEU A 31 10.71 25.41 11.62
CA LEU A 31 9.29 25.66 11.95
C LEU A 31 8.69 24.61 12.88
N ASN A 32 9.35 23.46 13.06
CA ASN A 32 8.81 22.27 13.72
C ASN A 32 7.51 21.72 13.10
N LEU A 33 7.22 22.10 11.85
CA LEU A 33 6.04 21.64 11.11
C LEU A 33 6.38 20.44 10.24
N THR A 34 5.39 19.59 10.02
CA THR A 34 5.51 18.43 9.13
C THR A 34 4.76 18.72 7.84
N TYR A 35 5.42 18.59 6.69
CA TYR A 35 4.78 18.78 5.39
C TYR A 35 4.11 17.49 4.94
N MET A 36 2.77 17.47 4.98
CA MET A 36 1.95 16.31 4.64
C MET A 36 1.32 16.47 3.25
N GLN A 37 2.13 16.87 2.26
CA GLN A 37 1.72 17.07 0.86
C GLN A 37 0.76 18.25 0.64
N ALA A 38 -0.50 18.16 1.06
CA ALA A 38 -1.45 19.26 0.86
C ALA A 38 -1.31 20.37 1.91
N ARG A 39 -0.87 20.04 3.12
CA ARG A 39 -0.88 20.96 4.27
C ARG A 39 0.34 20.80 5.18
N TYR A 40 0.67 21.90 5.86
CA TYR A 40 1.61 21.88 6.98
C TYR A 40 0.88 21.50 8.27
N TYR A 41 1.35 20.45 8.90
CA TYR A 41 0.85 19.92 10.17
C TYR A 41 1.71 20.41 11.34
N ASP A 42 1.06 20.88 12.39
CA ASP A 42 1.69 21.25 13.65
C ASP A 42 1.50 20.14 14.69
N PRO A 43 2.57 19.40 15.02
CA PRO A 43 2.50 18.35 16.03
C PRO A 43 2.35 18.89 17.46
N LEU A 44 2.65 20.17 17.72
CA LEU A 44 2.54 20.77 19.06
C LEU A 44 1.08 21.00 19.45
N ILE A 45 0.25 21.48 18.51
CA ILE A 45 -1.19 21.70 18.73
C ILE A 45 -2.07 20.58 18.17
N GLY A 46 -1.50 19.67 17.37
CA GLY A 46 -2.20 18.53 16.79
C GLY A 46 -3.14 18.89 15.63
N ARG A 47 -2.81 19.92 14.84
CA ARG A 47 -3.70 20.47 13.79
C ARG A 47 -2.93 20.96 12.57
N PHE A 48 -3.62 21.11 11.44
CA PHE A 48 -3.07 21.77 10.27
C PHE A 48 -3.07 23.30 10.42
N TYR A 49 -2.06 23.96 9.85
CA TYR A 49 -1.96 25.44 9.81
C TYR A 49 -2.89 26.08 8.78
N THR A 50 -3.17 25.34 7.71
CA THR A 50 -4.02 25.78 6.61
C THR A 50 -5.34 25.05 6.63
N ASN A 51 -6.33 25.69 6.03
CA ASN A 51 -7.64 25.12 5.85
C ASN A 51 -7.57 23.95 4.84
N ASP A 52 -8.29 22.86 5.12
CA ASP A 52 -8.48 21.73 4.20
C ASP A 52 -8.94 22.19 2.81
N PRO A 53 -8.22 21.87 1.72
CA PRO A 53 -8.71 22.17 0.37
C PRO A 53 -9.99 21.40 0.02
N VAL A 54 -10.26 20.27 0.69
CA VAL A 54 -11.49 19.49 0.52
C VAL A 54 -12.61 20.05 1.38
N ASP A 55 -13.74 20.36 0.74
CA ASP A 55 -14.93 20.86 1.43
C ASP A 55 -15.78 19.73 2.03
N VAL A 56 -16.88 20.11 2.69
CA VAL A 56 -17.80 19.16 3.34
C VAL A 56 -18.38 18.15 2.36
N LEU A 57 -18.68 18.58 1.12
CA LEU A 57 -19.27 17.70 0.09
C LEU A 57 -18.23 16.71 -0.44
N GLY A 58 -16.97 17.14 -0.60
CA GLY A 58 -15.86 16.29 -0.94
C GLY A 58 -15.60 15.22 0.12
N HIS A 59 -15.61 15.62 1.41
CA HIS A 59 -15.50 14.68 2.53
C HIS A 59 -16.64 13.66 2.55
N LEU A 60 -17.88 14.10 2.33
CA LEU A 60 -19.04 13.20 2.25
C LEU A 60 -18.93 12.23 1.07
N SER A 61 -18.52 12.72 -0.10
CA SER A 61 -18.38 11.91 -1.32
C SER A 61 -17.31 10.83 -1.19
N ARG A 62 -16.28 11.06 -0.37
CA ARG A 62 -15.22 10.10 -0.03
C ARG A 62 -15.59 9.17 1.14
N GLY A 63 -16.84 9.22 1.62
CA GLY A 63 -17.35 8.32 2.68
C GLY A 63 -17.02 8.74 4.10
N ASN A 64 -16.63 10.01 4.33
CA ASN A 64 -16.43 10.56 5.67
C ASN A 64 -17.74 11.11 6.26
N SER A 65 -17.76 11.34 7.58
CA SER A 65 -18.84 12.08 8.22
C SER A 65 -18.79 13.57 7.82
N PRO A 66 -19.94 14.23 7.55
CA PRO A 66 -20.01 15.67 7.34
C PRO A 66 -19.31 16.49 8.44
N SER A 67 -19.38 16.01 9.70
CA SER A 67 -18.72 16.65 10.85
C SER A 67 -17.22 16.85 10.66
N ASN A 68 -16.56 15.91 9.97
CA ASN A 68 -15.11 15.97 9.75
C ASN A 68 -14.77 17.01 8.68
N GLY A 69 -15.63 17.19 7.67
CA GLY A 69 -15.48 18.25 6.67
C GLY A 69 -15.71 19.67 7.21
N PHE A 70 -16.42 19.83 8.34
CA PHE A 70 -16.58 21.14 8.99
C PHE A 70 -15.34 21.54 9.81
N ASN A 71 -14.66 20.58 10.43
CA ASN A 71 -13.42 20.84 11.16
C ASN A 71 -12.21 20.78 10.23
N ARG A 72 -12.07 21.80 9.38
CA ARG A 72 -11.09 21.84 8.28
C ARG A 72 -9.62 21.98 8.70
N TYR A 73 -9.32 21.91 9.98
CA TYR A 73 -7.96 21.93 10.54
C TYR A 73 -7.62 20.63 11.29
N ALA A 74 -8.56 19.69 11.40
CA ALA A 74 -8.35 18.45 12.15
C ALA A 74 -7.34 17.55 11.46
N TYR A 75 -6.44 16.95 12.24
CA TYR A 75 -5.66 15.81 11.79
C TYR A 75 -6.35 14.51 12.21
N ALA A 76 -6.36 13.52 11.31
CA ALA A 76 -6.80 12.15 11.61
C ALA A 76 -8.17 12.06 12.33
N ASN A 77 -9.13 12.92 11.97
CA ASN A 77 -10.44 13.03 12.64
C ASN A 77 -10.34 13.15 14.18
N ASN A 78 -9.31 13.86 14.69
CA ASN A 78 -8.97 13.98 16.12
C ASN A 78 -8.65 12.65 16.83
N ASN A 79 -8.34 11.57 16.11
CA ASN A 79 -7.95 10.29 16.68
C ASN A 79 -6.78 9.66 15.91
N PRO A 80 -5.53 10.11 16.18
CA PRO A 80 -4.34 9.66 15.48
C PRO A 80 -3.92 8.22 15.83
N TYR A 81 -4.54 7.61 16.84
CA TYR A 81 -4.37 6.18 17.12
C TYR A 81 -5.14 5.29 16.15
N LYS A 82 -6.27 5.80 15.65
CA LYS A 82 -7.21 5.06 14.80
C LYS A 82 -7.04 5.41 13.32
N TYR A 83 -6.70 6.66 13.03
CA TYR A 83 -6.60 7.18 11.69
C TYR A 83 -5.23 7.84 11.42
N VAL A 84 -4.85 7.86 10.15
CA VAL A 84 -3.71 8.62 9.60
C VAL A 84 -4.22 9.41 8.40
N ASP A 85 -3.69 10.60 8.17
CA ASP A 85 -3.98 11.41 6.98
C ASP A 85 -2.78 11.36 6.00
N PRO A 86 -2.82 10.52 4.93
CA PRO A 86 -1.65 10.25 4.09
C PRO A 86 -1.36 11.32 3.02
N ASP A 87 -2.35 12.11 2.64
CA ASP A 87 -2.25 13.15 1.61
C ASP A 87 -2.42 14.55 2.20
N GLY A 88 -2.70 14.64 3.50
CA GLY A 88 -3.02 15.88 4.16
C GLY A 88 -4.38 16.39 3.73
N GLU A 89 -5.29 15.57 3.23
CA GLU A 89 -6.68 15.92 2.90
C GLU A 89 -7.67 15.02 3.59
N PHE A 90 -7.32 13.75 3.84
CA PHE A 90 -8.29 12.75 4.27
C PHE A 90 -7.74 11.73 5.25
N ALA A 91 -8.48 11.53 6.35
CA ALA A 91 -8.14 10.55 7.36
C ALA A 91 -8.57 9.13 6.95
N PHE A 92 -7.60 8.23 6.85
CA PHE A 92 -7.78 6.79 6.58
C PHE A 92 -7.69 5.95 7.84
N PHE A 93 -8.49 4.89 7.90
CA PHE A 93 -8.50 3.94 9.01
C PHE A 93 -7.31 2.98 8.91
N ILE A 94 -6.45 2.99 9.93
CA ILE A 94 -5.15 2.27 9.92
C ILE A 94 -5.30 0.76 9.61
N PRO A 95 -6.26 0.01 10.18
CA PRO A 95 -6.39 -1.43 9.91
C PRO A 95 -6.67 -1.79 8.44
N LEU A 96 -7.28 -0.90 7.64
CA LEU A 96 -7.55 -1.18 6.23
C LEU A 96 -6.27 -1.27 5.39
N ILE A 97 -5.24 -0.50 5.74
CA ILE A 97 -3.94 -0.54 5.06
C ILE A 97 -3.28 -1.90 5.31
N GLY A 98 -3.29 -2.37 6.56
CA GLY A 98 -2.77 -3.70 6.92
C GLY A 98 -3.51 -4.84 6.22
N ALA A 99 -4.85 -4.77 6.17
CA ALA A 99 -5.67 -5.77 5.50
C ALA A 99 -5.41 -5.82 3.98
N ALA A 100 -5.27 -4.67 3.31
CA ALA A 100 -4.98 -4.61 1.88
C ALA A 100 -3.59 -5.19 1.55
N ILE A 101 -2.56 -4.82 2.32
CA ILE A 101 -1.20 -5.38 2.17
C ILE A 101 -1.22 -6.90 2.41
N GLY A 102 -1.89 -7.34 3.48
CA GLY A 102 -2.03 -8.76 3.80
C GLY A 102 -2.73 -9.54 2.68
N GLY A 103 -3.84 -9.01 2.17
CA GLY A 103 -4.59 -9.60 1.06
C GLY A 103 -3.78 -9.69 -0.23
N TYR A 104 -3.05 -8.62 -0.60
CA TYR A 104 -2.16 -8.63 -1.76
C TYR A 104 -1.05 -9.67 -1.61
N GLN A 105 -0.38 -9.71 -0.46
CA GLN A 105 0.70 -10.69 -0.21
C GLN A 105 0.17 -12.12 -0.23
N ALA A 106 -1.03 -12.36 0.31
CA ALA A 106 -1.68 -13.67 0.25
C ALA A 106 -1.99 -14.06 -1.21
N LEU A 107 -2.62 -13.18 -1.99
CA LEU A 107 -2.93 -13.46 -3.40
C LEU A 107 -1.66 -13.75 -4.21
N ARG A 108 -0.63 -12.91 -4.03
CA ARG A 108 0.68 -13.07 -4.67
C ARG A 108 1.30 -14.42 -4.37
N TRP A 109 1.24 -14.86 -3.10
CA TRP A 109 1.74 -16.17 -2.69
C TRP A 109 0.99 -17.32 -3.36
N HIS A 110 -0.35 -17.27 -3.39
CA HIS A 110 -1.16 -18.33 -4.02
C HIS A 110 -0.92 -18.42 -5.52
N LEU A 111 -0.75 -17.29 -6.21
CA LEU A 111 -0.42 -17.27 -7.65
C LEU A 111 0.98 -17.86 -7.93
N ILE A 112 1.99 -17.49 -7.13
CA ILE A 112 3.35 -18.02 -7.29
C ILE A 112 3.37 -19.52 -7.05
N TRP A 113 2.76 -19.99 -5.95
CA TRP A 113 2.69 -21.42 -5.64
C TRP A 113 1.92 -22.21 -6.70
N GLY A 114 0.77 -21.69 -7.15
CA GLY A 114 0.01 -22.31 -8.24
C GLY A 114 0.83 -22.46 -9.52
N LEU A 115 1.58 -21.42 -9.91
CA LEU A 115 2.47 -21.47 -11.07
C LEU A 115 3.61 -22.49 -10.90
N VAL A 116 4.24 -22.53 -9.72
CA VAL A 116 5.32 -23.48 -9.39
C VAL A 116 4.82 -24.93 -9.47
N THR A 117 3.60 -25.20 -9.01
CA THR A 117 3.02 -26.55 -9.01
C THR A 117 2.55 -26.97 -10.41
N VAL A 118 1.90 -26.09 -11.16
CA VAL A 118 1.24 -26.44 -12.43
C VAL A 118 2.19 -26.41 -13.63
N ARG A 119 3.20 -25.53 -13.65
CA ARG A 119 4.16 -25.41 -14.76
C ARG A 119 4.86 -26.73 -15.14
N PRO A 120 5.47 -27.49 -14.20
CA PRO A 120 6.14 -28.75 -14.55
C PRO A 120 5.16 -29.82 -15.03
N ILE A 121 3.91 -29.79 -14.56
CA ILE A 121 2.85 -30.72 -14.99
C ILE A 121 2.45 -30.40 -16.43
N LEU A 122 2.19 -29.14 -16.76
CA LEU A 122 1.85 -28.76 -18.13
C LEU A 122 2.99 -29.04 -19.10
N GLN A 123 4.24 -28.81 -18.69
CA GLN A 123 5.40 -29.11 -19.50
C GLN A 123 5.54 -30.61 -19.74
N SER A 124 5.34 -31.46 -18.71
CA SER A 124 5.42 -32.91 -18.91
C SER A 124 4.32 -33.47 -19.81
N GLN A 125 3.09 -32.94 -19.73
CA GLN A 125 2.01 -33.33 -20.64
C GLN A 125 2.29 -32.92 -22.09
N LEU A 126 2.89 -31.74 -22.30
CA LEU A 126 3.28 -31.28 -23.63
C LEU A 126 4.38 -32.17 -24.23
N GLU A 127 5.45 -32.44 -23.47
CA GLU A 127 6.54 -33.32 -23.93
C GLU A 127 6.04 -34.72 -24.27
N LEU A 128 5.14 -35.29 -23.44
CA LEU A 128 4.52 -36.59 -23.71
C LEU A 128 3.70 -36.58 -25.01
N SER A 129 2.90 -35.53 -25.23
CA SER A 129 2.10 -35.42 -26.46
C SER A 129 2.96 -35.31 -27.73
N LEU A 130 4.09 -34.61 -27.63
CA LEU A 130 5.05 -34.47 -28.72
C LEU A 130 5.78 -35.80 -29.01
N VAL A 131 6.19 -36.52 -27.96
CA VAL A 131 6.84 -37.84 -28.10
C VAL A 131 5.92 -38.87 -28.74
N VAL A 132 4.64 -38.91 -28.33
CA VAL A 132 3.65 -39.82 -28.93
C VAL A 132 3.44 -39.49 -30.41
N SER A 133 3.22 -38.21 -30.74
CA SER A 133 3.02 -37.79 -32.13
C SER A 133 4.23 -38.05 -33.03
N LEU A 134 5.45 -37.79 -32.54
CA LEU A 134 6.67 -38.09 -33.27
C LEU A 134 6.88 -39.61 -33.45
N GLY A 135 6.52 -40.42 -32.45
CA GLY A 135 6.58 -41.88 -32.53
C GLY A 135 5.62 -42.45 -33.58
N GLU A 136 4.39 -41.93 -33.65
CA GLU A 136 3.42 -42.30 -34.69
C GLU A 136 3.92 -41.94 -36.10
N LEU A 137 4.49 -40.74 -36.27
CA LEU A 137 5.05 -40.30 -37.54
C LEU A 137 6.26 -41.14 -37.99
N LEU A 138 7.17 -41.47 -37.07
CA LEU A 138 8.32 -42.34 -37.35
C LEU A 138 7.87 -43.75 -37.74
N GLY A 139 6.87 -44.31 -37.04
CA GLY A 139 6.30 -45.61 -37.38
C GLY A 139 5.68 -45.64 -38.78
N LEU A 140 4.98 -44.57 -39.17
CA LEU A 140 4.45 -44.43 -40.53
C LEU A 140 5.56 -44.32 -41.59
N LEU A 141 6.64 -43.60 -41.29
CA LEU A 141 7.78 -43.44 -42.20
C LEU A 141 8.50 -44.78 -42.43
N GLN A 142 8.70 -45.56 -41.36
CA GLN A 142 9.39 -46.85 -41.42
C GLN A 142 8.60 -47.91 -42.20
N VAL A 143 7.26 -47.82 -42.20
CA VAL A 143 6.37 -48.66 -43.04
C VAL A 143 6.41 -48.24 -44.51
N LEU A 144 6.65 -46.96 -44.81
CA LEU A 144 6.79 -46.44 -46.18
C LEU A 144 8.16 -46.80 -46.81
N GLU A 145 9.22 -46.91 -46.01
CA GLU A 145 10.56 -47.28 -46.47
C GLU A 145 10.78 -48.80 -46.70
N LEU A 146 9.86 -49.66 -46.24
CA LEU A 146 9.92 -51.12 -46.38
C LEU A 146 9.11 -51.69 -47.58
N LYS A 147 8.69 -50.85 -48.51
CA LYS A 147 8.08 -51.23 -49.80
C LYS A 147 8.99 -50.86 -50.95
#